data_AF-A0A971PW55-F1
#
_entry.id   AF-A0A971PW55-F1
#
_cell.length_a   1.000
_cell.length_b   1.000
_cell.length_c   1.000
_cell.angle_alpha   90.00
_cell.angle_beta   90.00
_cell.angle_gamma   90.00
#
_symmetry.space_group_name_H-M   'P 1'
#
loop_
_entity.id
_entity.type
_entity.pdbx_description
1 polymer ?
#
loop_
_entity_poly.entity_id
_entity_poly.type
_entity_poly.pdbx_seq_one_letter_code
_entity_poly.pdbx_strand_id
1 'polypeptide(L)'
;MSDADAGAETTDLTSRPGARWVRLLVGIVLLVLGAVLVLRPFTSLAFLIALVVTALVVGGLGELLRRDRDRGAWPWVRCAAYLLAAVLILVWPSGSIRLLSVILAVLLVVDGVSDIAALSAVRGAARYNALVGGVASIAFGLVLLAWPDVTVLVVGVFFGARVLMAGGRQVAAFLRGDEDVPLLRRRGADRAPRGGWLRLTGTTVGALLAITLVIVSLALSRGRPAPDDFYAAQATVPSQPGQLVRSEPFTSPEVPAGARAWRILYTTTRDEAQPAVASGLVIVPEREGPAPVVAWAHGTTGFAEGCAPSILEDGLAAGAMMVQDRVIGQGWAMVATDYTGLGTAGPHPYLIGEGEGRSVLDAIRAAGQLTDVELADETVVWGHSQGGHAALWTGQLAPSYAPDLDIKGVAALAPASNLPGLIEGLGAITGGEIFGSFVVASYTATYPELEAAEYLRPAARIIVPELAQRCLAERSTIVSALQTVLFDRSIWTGDPNRGAFATRLAQNVPTGLIPAPLLLGQGADDTLILPAAQEAYVEGLCAAGQAVDYRTYPGRGHVPLVEPDSPLIPELISWTEDRFTGKPATDTC
;
A
#
# COMPACT_ATOMS: atom_id res chain seq x y z
N MET A 1 -62.51 67.83 -7.86
CA MET A 1 -62.45 68.04 -6.39
C MET A 1 -63.45 67.07 -5.78
N SER A 2 -63.09 65.96 -5.16
CA SER A 2 -61.81 65.43 -4.65
C SER A 2 -62.02 63.91 -4.57
N ASP A 3 -61.29 63.11 -5.34
CA ASP A 3 -60.13 62.31 -4.89
C ASP A 3 -60.34 61.58 -3.56
N ALA A 4 -60.51 60.25 -3.61
CA ALA A 4 -59.40 59.30 -3.41
C ALA A 4 -59.95 57.86 -3.35
N ASP A 5 -59.83 57.17 -4.48
CA ASP A 5 -60.03 55.73 -4.65
C ASP A 5 -58.68 55.05 -4.36
N ALA A 6 -58.61 54.17 -3.37
CA ALA A 6 -57.40 53.43 -3.03
C ALA A 6 -57.71 51.92 -3.06
N GLY A 7 -57.78 51.40 -4.28
CA GLY A 7 -57.73 49.97 -4.53
C GLY A 7 -56.41 49.39 -4.06
N ALA A 8 -56.48 48.34 -3.25
CA ALA A 8 -55.35 47.54 -2.85
C ALA A 8 -54.81 46.75 -4.07
N GLU A 9 -53.75 47.26 -4.69
CA GLU A 9 -52.90 46.47 -5.59
C GLU A 9 -52.14 45.42 -4.76
N THR A 10 -52.64 44.18 -4.78
CA THR A 10 -51.83 43.02 -4.42
C THR A 10 -50.78 42.82 -5.52
N THR A 11 -49.58 43.37 -5.29
CA THR A 11 -48.40 43.12 -6.11
C THR A 11 -48.02 41.64 -5.96
N ASP A 12 -48.34 40.84 -6.97
CA ASP A 12 -47.87 39.46 -7.10
C ASP A 12 -46.34 39.47 -7.26
N LEU A 13 -45.65 39.11 -6.18
CA LEU A 13 -44.19 39.05 -6.10
C LEU A 13 -43.61 37.72 -6.63
N THR A 14 -44.39 36.85 -7.29
CA THR A 14 -43.92 35.52 -7.69
C THR A 14 -43.30 35.41 -9.08
N SER A 15 -43.36 36.44 -9.94
CA SER A 15 -42.76 36.39 -11.28
C SER A 15 -41.44 37.16 -11.40
N ARG A 16 -40.43 36.84 -10.56
CA ARG A 16 -39.07 37.38 -10.77
C ARG A 16 -38.29 36.47 -11.75
N PRO A 17 -37.89 36.97 -12.94
CA PRO A 17 -37.13 36.19 -13.94
C PRO A 17 -35.76 35.67 -13.43
N GLY A 18 -35.30 36.12 -12.26
CA GLY A 18 -34.08 35.64 -11.62
C GLY A 18 -34.14 34.19 -11.09
N ALA A 19 -35.31 33.67 -10.71
CA ALA A 19 -35.42 32.34 -10.09
C ALA A 19 -35.01 31.19 -11.05
N ARG A 20 -35.24 31.41 -12.35
CA ARG A 20 -34.93 30.43 -13.40
C ARG A 20 -33.43 30.35 -13.67
N TRP A 21 -32.75 31.49 -13.71
CA TRP A 21 -31.28 31.57 -13.83
C TRP A 21 -30.56 31.04 -12.60
N VAL A 22 -31.16 31.17 -11.41
CA VAL A 22 -30.64 30.56 -10.18
C VAL A 22 -30.65 29.02 -10.28
N ARG A 23 -31.68 28.40 -10.87
CA ARG A 23 -31.69 26.93 -11.10
C ARG A 23 -30.61 26.47 -12.07
N LEU A 24 -30.37 27.23 -13.14
CA LEU A 24 -29.30 26.93 -14.09
C LEU A 24 -27.92 27.03 -13.40
N LEU A 25 -27.68 28.10 -12.64
CA LEU A 25 -26.46 28.28 -11.88
C LEU A 25 -26.24 27.17 -10.85
N VAL A 26 -27.27 26.83 -10.06
CA VAL A 26 -27.21 25.72 -9.11
C VAL A 26 -26.98 24.39 -9.83
N GLY A 27 -27.63 24.16 -10.97
CA GLY A 27 -27.43 22.96 -11.79
C GLY A 27 -26.01 22.81 -12.33
N ILE A 28 -25.42 23.90 -12.85
CA ILE A 28 -24.04 23.94 -13.34
C ILE A 28 -23.05 23.73 -12.19
N VAL A 29 -23.24 24.39 -11.05
CA VAL A 29 -22.40 24.21 -9.86
C VAL A 29 -22.44 22.76 -9.37
N LEU A 30 -23.61 22.14 -9.31
CA LEU A 30 -23.75 20.73 -8.95
C LEU A 30 -23.10 19.80 -10.00
N LEU A 31 -23.17 20.11 -11.30
CA LEU A 31 -22.48 19.32 -12.32
C LEU A 31 -20.95 19.39 -12.17
N VAL A 32 -20.41 20.60 -11.96
CA VAL A 32 -18.96 20.79 -11.75
C VAL A 32 -18.51 20.09 -10.45
N LEU A 33 -19.26 20.28 -9.36
CA LEU A 33 -18.97 19.66 -8.07
C LEU A 33 -19.03 18.13 -8.15
N GLY A 34 -20.07 17.58 -8.79
CA GLY A 34 -20.21 16.15 -9.00
C GLY A 34 -19.11 15.56 -9.89
N ALA A 35 -18.68 16.28 -10.92
CA ALA A 35 -17.56 15.88 -11.78
C ALA A 35 -16.23 15.88 -11.00
N VAL A 36 -15.99 16.88 -10.16
CA VAL A 36 -14.80 16.93 -9.29
C VAL A 36 -14.79 15.77 -8.29
N LEU A 37 -15.94 15.45 -7.69
CA LEU A 37 -16.09 14.32 -6.76
C LEU A 37 -15.83 12.96 -7.42
N VAL A 38 -16.26 12.78 -8.67
CA VAL A 38 -16.03 11.54 -9.44
C VAL A 38 -14.60 11.44 -9.97
N LEU A 39 -14.04 12.54 -10.50
CA LEU A 39 -12.72 12.54 -11.15
C LEU A 39 -11.56 12.66 -10.15
N ARG A 40 -11.81 13.14 -8.93
CA ARG A 40 -10.77 13.28 -7.89
C ARG A 40 -11.24 12.83 -6.49
N PRO A 41 -11.47 11.52 -6.30
CA PRO A 41 -12.10 10.99 -5.10
C PRO A 41 -11.23 11.09 -3.83
N PHE A 42 -9.91 11.23 -3.91
CA PHE A 42 -9.06 11.35 -2.71
C PHE A 42 -8.78 12.79 -2.27
N THR A 43 -8.73 13.77 -3.20
CA THR A 43 -8.89 15.19 -2.81
C THR A 43 -10.27 15.46 -2.23
N SER A 44 -11.23 14.57 -2.50
CA SER A 44 -12.53 14.61 -1.87
C SER A 44 -12.54 14.10 -0.43
N LEU A 45 -11.52 13.41 0.11
CA LEU A 45 -11.62 12.97 1.52
C LEU A 45 -11.55 14.16 2.48
N ALA A 46 -10.55 15.01 2.34
CA ALA A 46 -10.44 16.24 3.13
C ALA A 46 -11.63 17.19 2.86
N PHE A 47 -12.09 17.26 1.60
CA PHE A 47 -13.25 18.07 1.23
C PHE A 47 -14.58 17.49 1.72
N LEU A 48 -14.75 16.16 1.73
CA LEU A 48 -15.91 15.43 2.22
C LEU A 48 -15.98 15.50 3.73
N ILE A 49 -14.84 15.32 4.42
CA ILE A 49 -14.72 15.58 5.86
C ILE A 49 -15.11 17.03 6.14
N ALA A 50 -14.55 18.01 5.40
CA ALA A 50 -14.91 19.41 5.57
C ALA A 50 -16.40 19.68 5.31
N LEU A 51 -17.00 19.04 4.30
CA LEU A 51 -18.40 19.20 3.94
C LEU A 51 -19.34 18.53 4.94
N VAL A 52 -18.99 17.35 5.45
CA VAL A 52 -19.71 16.63 6.51
C VAL A 52 -19.62 17.39 7.83
N VAL A 53 -18.44 17.84 8.24
CA VAL A 53 -18.23 18.68 9.43
C VAL A 53 -19.03 19.99 9.30
N THR A 54 -18.96 20.65 8.15
CA THR A 54 -19.74 21.87 7.89
C THR A 54 -21.24 21.58 7.95
N ALA A 55 -21.71 20.48 7.38
CA ALA A 55 -23.12 20.09 7.43
C ALA A 55 -23.59 19.75 8.85
N LEU A 56 -22.75 19.11 9.67
CA LEU A 56 -23.04 18.81 11.08
C LEU A 56 -23.08 20.10 11.92
N VAL A 57 -22.14 21.03 11.70
CA VAL A 57 -22.12 22.33 12.37
C VAL A 57 -23.33 23.18 11.98
N VAL A 58 -23.62 23.29 10.68
CA VAL A 58 -24.79 24.02 10.17
C VAL A 58 -26.09 23.35 10.62
N GLY A 59 -26.16 22.03 10.67
CA GLY A 59 -27.29 21.27 11.18
C GLY A 59 -27.54 21.48 12.68
N GLY A 60 -26.48 21.47 13.49
CA GLY A 60 -26.53 21.76 14.92
C GLY A 60 -26.95 23.20 15.21
N LEU A 61 -26.37 24.18 14.50
CA LEU A 61 -26.77 25.60 14.59
C LEU A 61 -28.19 25.83 14.06
N GLY A 62 -28.61 25.10 13.03
CA GLY A 62 -29.96 25.16 12.48
C GLY A 62 -31.03 24.68 13.47
N GLU A 63 -30.71 23.76 14.36
CA GLU A 63 -31.60 23.32 15.44
C GLU A 63 -31.83 24.42 16.49
N LEU A 64 -30.83 25.30 16.71
CA LEU A 64 -30.98 26.48 17.57
C LEU A 64 -31.82 27.59 16.92
N LEU A 65 -31.80 27.67 15.58
CA LEU A 65 -32.55 28.65 14.79
C LEU A 65 -34.01 28.24 14.54
N ARG A 66 -34.34 26.95 14.56
CA ARG A 66 -35.70 26.41 14.48
C ARG A 66 -36.50 26.55 15.79
N ARG A 67 -36.25 27.61 16.55
CA ARG A 67 -36.93 27.89 17.82
C ARG A 67 -38.44 28.07 17.61
N ASP A 68 -39.18 26.98 17.73
CA ASP A 68 -40.55 27.01 18.22
C ASP A 68 -40.49 27.15 19.74
N ARG A 69 -41.25 28.11 20.25
CA ARG A 69 -41.07 28.74 21.57
C ARG A 69 -41.36 27.84 22.78
N ASP A 70 -41.55 26.52 22.62
CA ASP A 70 -42.22 25.68 23.63
C ASP A 70 -41.68 24.25 23.90
N ARG A 71 -40.42 23.89 23.62
CA ARG A 71 -39.91 22.56 24.05
C ARG A 71 -38.47 22.49 24.55
N GLY A 72 -38.33 22.34 25.88
CA GLY A 72 -37.35 21.52 26.62
C GLY A 72 -35.83 21.64 26.31
N ALA A 73 -35.00 20.91 27.08
CA ALA A 73 -33.55 20.87 26.90
C ALA A 73 -33.09 20.08 25.65
N TRP A 74 -34.01 19.43 24.95
CA TRP A 74 -33.72 18.50 23.86
C TRP A 74 -33.00 19.11 22.63
N PRO A 75 -33.35 20.33 22.16
CA PRO A 75 -32.60 20.98 21.08
C PRO A 75 -31.14 21.26 21.45
N TRP A 76 -30.86 21.55 22.72
CA TRP A 76 -29.49 21.74 23.23
C TRP A 76 -28.69 20.44 23.24
N VAL A 77 -29.32 19.34 23.67
CA VAL A 77 -28.70 18.00 23.64
C VAL A 77 -28.37 17.57 22.21
N ARG A 78 -29.29 17.82 21.25
CA ARG A 78 -29.05 17.51 19.83
C ARG A 78 -27.95 18.38 19.22
N CYS A 79 -27.95 19.67 19.49
CA CYS A 79 -26.89 20.58 19.05
C CYS A 79 -25.52 20.15 19.61
N ALA A 80 -25.46 19.85 20.91
CA ALA A 80 -24.25 19.33 21.54
C ALA A 80 -23.77 18.02 20.90
N ALA A 81 -24.68 17.08 20.59
CA ALA A 81 -24.35 15.83 19.92
C ALA A 81 -23.80 16.04 18.49
N TYR A 82 -24.38 16.94 17.70
CA TYR A 82 -23.86 17.26 16.35
C TYR A 82 -22.48 17.91 16.39
N LEU A 83 -22.24 18.80 17.35
CA LEU A 83 -20.92 19.44 17.54
C LEU A 83 -19.89 18.44 18.05
N LEU A 84 -20.26 17.55 18.97
CA LEU A 84 -19.38 16.50 19.48
C LEU A 84 -18.98 15.51 18.36
N ALA A 85 -19.93 15.14 17.50
CA ALA A 85 -19.67 14.31 16.33
C ALA A 85 -18.75 15.01 15.30
N ALA A 86 -18.94 16.31 15.07
CA ALA A 86 -18.06 17.09 14.20
C ALA A 86 -16.62 17.17 14.74
N VAL A 87 -16.45 17.36 16.05
CA VAL A 87 -15.14 17.35 16.72
C VAL A 87 -14.50 15.96 16.67
N LEU A 88 -15.28 14.89 16.91
CA LEU A 88 -14.79 13.52 16.85
C LEU A 88 -14.27 13.16 15.44
N ILE A 89 -14.98 13.57 14.39
CA ILE A 89 -14.57 13.37 12.99
C ILE A 89 -13.27 14.14 12.67
N LEU A 90 -13.07 15.33 13.24
CA LEU A 90 -11.86 16.13 13.07
C LEU A 90 -10.64 15.55 13.81
N VAL A 91 -10.84 15.06 15.03
CA VAL A 91 -9.76 14.56 15.90
C VAL A 91 -9.38 13.12 15.57
N TRP A 92 -10.32 12.30 15.09
CA TRP A 92 -10.08 10.91 14.74
C TRP A 92 -10.63 10.55 13.36
N PRO A 93 -10.05 11.06 12.26
CA PRO A 93 -10.59 10.88 10.91
C PRO A 93 -10.64 9.41 10.48
N SER A 94 -9.57 8.64 10.73
CA SER A 94 -9.47 7.24 10.31
C SER A 94 -10.47 6.32 11.01
N GLY A 95 -10.64 6.47 12.33
CA GLY A 95 -11.65 5.70 13.08
C GLY A 95 -13.08 6.15 12.78
N SER A 96 -13.29 7.45 12.58
CA SER A 96 -14.61 8.00 12.24
C SER A 96 -15.09 7.55 10.86
N ILE A 97 -14.19 7.42 9.88
CA ILE A 97 -14.51 6.86 8.56
C ILE A 97 -14.93 5.40 8.71
N ARG A 98 -14.14 4.54 9.38
CA ARG A 98 -14.52 3.13 9.58
C ARG A 98 -15.87 2.99 10.27
N LEU A 99 -16.11 3.77 11.32
CA LEU A 99 -17.38 3.77 12.04
C LEU A 99 -18.55 4.23 11.16
N LEU A 100 -18.35 5.31 10.39
CA LEU A 100 -19.36 5.83 9.46
C LEU A 100 -19.64 4.82 8.33
N SER A 101 -18.62 4.14 7.83
CA SER A 101 -18.73 3.07 6.83
C SER A 101 -19.58 1.92 7.35
N VAL A 102 -19.31 1.45 8.58
CA VAL A 102 -20.09 0.38 9.21
C VAL A 102 -21.55 0.81 9.41
N ILE A 103 -21.79 2.03 9.91
CA ILE A 103 -23.14 2.57 10.10
C ILE A 103 -23.87 2.66 8.75
N LEU A 104 -23.24 3.25 7.73
CA LEU A 104 -23.81 3.39 6.39
C LEU A 104 -24.09 2.03 5.75
N ALA A 105 -23.18 1.07 5.93
CA ALA A 105 -23.33 -0.27 5.43
C ALA A 105 -24.53 -0.99 6.05
N VAL A 106 -24.68 -0.92 7.37
CA VAL A 106 -25.83 -1.46 8.09
C VAL A 106 -27.12 -0.80 7.61
N LEU A 107 -27.12 0.53 7.44
CA LEU A 107 -28.28 1.25 6.92
C LEU A 107 -28.66 0.82 5.50
N LEU A 108 -27.68 0.63 4.60
CA LEU A 108 -27.92 0.17 3.23
C LEU A 108 -28.44 -1.27 3.17
N VAL A 109 -27.94 -2.16 4.03
CA VAL A 109 -28.47 -3.52 4.15
C VAL A 109 -29.91 -3.49 4.65
N VAL A 110 -30.21 -2.71 5.69
CA VAL A 110 -31.56 -2.58 6.25
C VAL A 110 -32.54 -1.99 5.23
N ASP A 111 -32.13 -0.94 4.51
CA ASP A 111 -32.93 -0.30 3.46
C ASP A 111 -33.20 -1.28 2.31
N GLY A 112 -32.17 -2.01 1.85
CA GLY A 112 -32.33 -2.99 0.79
C GLY A 112 -33.19 -4.20 1.18
N VAL A 113 -33.09 -4.68 2.42
CA VAL A 113 -33.99 -5.73 2.96
C VAL A 113 -35.42 -5.21 3.05
N SER A 114 -35.61 -3.95 3.43
CA SER A 114 -36.94 -3.32 3.51
C SER A 114 -37.58 -3.18 2.12
N ASP A 115 -36.81 -2.81 1.10
CA ASP A 115 -37.26 -2.75 -0.29
C ASP A 115 -37.63 -4.13 -0.85
N ILE A 116 -36.87 -5.18 -0.50
CA ILE A 116 -37.20 -6.56 -0.87
C ILE A 116 -38.46 -7.05 -0.13
N ALA A 117 -38.61 -6.75 1.16
CA ALA A 117 -39.80 -7.12 1.93
C ALA A 117 -41.07 -6.44 1.39
N ALA A 118 -40.94 -5.21 0.87
CA ALA A 118 -42.03 -4.45 0.26
C ALA A 118 -42.46 -4.98 -1.11
N LEU A 119 -41.73 -5.91 -1.75
CA LEU A 119 -42.04 -6.42 -3.10
C LEU A 119 -43.45 -7.01 -3.24
N SER A 120 -44.01 -7.54 -2.16
CA SER A 120 -45.37 -8.09 -2.12
C SER A 120 -46.46 -7.02 -2.27
N ALA A 121 -46.16 -5.77 -1.92
CA ALA A 121 -47.10 -4.64 -1.92
C ALA A 121 -47.08 -3.80 -3.20
N VAL A 122 -46.10 -4.00 -4.09
CA VAL A 122 -45.89 -3.15 -5.29
C VAL A 122 -45.95 -3.98 -6.57
N ARG A 123 -46.47 -3.40 -7.67
CA ARG A 123 -46.63 -4.08 -8.97
C ARG A 123 -45.97 -3.31 -10.11
N GLY A 124 -45.67 -4.00 -11.21
CA GLY A 124 -45.11 -3.40 -12.44
C GLY A 124 -43.68 -2.86 -12.27
N ALA A 125 -43.36 -1.73 -12.93
CA ALA A 125 -42.03 -1.13 -12.92
C ALA A 125 -41.52 -0.75 -11.51
N ALA A 126 -42.43 -0.47 -10.58
CA ALA A 126 -42.07 -0.19 -9.19
C ALA A 126 -41.60 -1.44 -8.43
N ARG A 127 -42.11 -2.63 -8.77
CA ARG A 127 -41.62 -3.91 -8.22
C ARG A 127 -40.23 -4.26 -8.73
N TYR A 128 -39.98 -4.03 -10.03
CA TYR A 128 -38.65 -4.21 -10.62
C TYR A 128 -37.61 -3.26 -9.99
N ASN A 129 -37.97 -1.98 -9.82
CA ASN A 129 -37.08 -1.01 -9.17
C ASN A 129 -36.78 -1.33 -7.70
N ALA A 130 -37.77 -1.80 -6.94
CA ALA A 130 -37.56 -2.24 -5.56
C ALA A 130 -36.68 -3.49 -5.47
N LEU A 131 -36.82 -4.43 -6.42
CA LEU A 131 -35.99 -5.63 -6.45
C LEU A 131 -34.53 -5.30 -6.80
N VAL A 132 -34.33 -4.56 -7.88
CA VAL A 132 -33.00 -4.19 -8.37
C VAL A 132 -32.30 -3.23 -7.39
N GLY A 133 -33.04 -2.23 -6.88
CA GLY A 133 -32.55 -1.31 -5.87
C GLY A 133 -32.21 -2.00 -4.56
N GLY A 134 -33.09 -2.88 -4.06
CA GLY A 134 -32.88 -3.60 -2.81
C GLY A 134 -31.69 -4.55 -2.86
N VAL A 135 -31.55 -5.33 -3.95
CA VAL A 135 -30.39 -6.21 -4.16
C VAL A 135 -29.10 -5.40 -4.28
N ALA A 136 -29.12 -4.27 -5.01
CA ALA A 136 -27.95 -3.40 -5.13
C ALA A 136 -27.55 -2.79 -3.77
N SER A 137 -28.50 -2.30 -2.97
CA SER A 137 -28.25 -1.73 -1.64
C SER A 137 -27.66 -2.76 -0.67
N ILE A 138 -28.17 -4.00 -0.67
CA ILE A 138 -27.61 -5.09 0.14
C ILE A 138 -26.19 -5.43 -0.31
N ALA A 139 -25.97 -5.63 -1.61
CA ALA A 139 -24.65 -5.95 -2.15
C ALA A 139 -23.63 -4.85 -1.80
N PHE A 140 -24.04 -3.59 -1.91
CA PHE A 140 -23.18 -2.45 -1.59
C PHE A 140 -22.89 -2.33 -0.10
N GLY A 141 -23.89 -2.56 0.76
CA GLY A 141 -23.69 -2.60 2.21
C GLY A 141 -22.74 -3.72 2.63
N LEU A 142 -22.83 -4.90 2.03
CA LEU A 142 -21.89 -6.00 2.30
C LEU A 142 -20.45 -5.67 1.83
N VAL A 143 -20.29 -5.00 0.68
CA VAL A 143 -18.96 -4.52 0.23
C VAL A 143 -18.39 -3.49 1.20
N LEU A 144 -19.20 -2.54 1.69
CA LEU A 144 -18.75 -1.55 2.66
C LEU A 144 -18.33 -2.15 4.01
N LEU A 145 -18.96 -3.25 4.45
CA LEU A 145 -18.55 -3.99 5.65
C LEU A 145 -17.24 -4.75 5.45
N ALA A 146 -17.06 -5.34 4.26
CA ALA A 146 -15.86 -6.13 3.97
C ALA A 146 -14.63 -5.24 3.72
N TRP A 147 -14.82 -4.02 3.19
CA TRP A 147 -13.75 -3.13 2.71
C TRP A 147 -13.93 -1.68 3.22
N PRO A 148 -13.82 -1.43 4.54
CA PRO A 148 -14.10 -0.12 5.12
C PRO A 148 -13.18 1.01 4.63
N ASP A 149 -11.98 0.71 4.14
CA ASP A 149 -10.99 1.70 3.68
C ASP A 149 -11.22 2.15 2.22
N VAL A 150 -11.87 1.33 1.38
CA VAL A 150 -12.27 1.69 0.00
C VAL A 150 -13.62 2.44 -0.04
N THR A 151 -14.30 2.51 1.10
CA THR A 151 -15.55 3.26 1.30
C THR A 151 -15.46 4.70 0.85
N VAL A 152 -14.32 5.37 1.04
CA VAL A 152 -14.15 6.79 0.65
C VAL A 152 -14.22 6.97 -0.87
N LEU A 153 -13.56 6.09 -1.61
CA LEU A 153 -13.57 6.09 -3.08
C LEU A 153 -14.99 5.79 -3.58
N VAL A 154 -15.60 4.74 -3.02
CA VAL A 154 -16.91 4.23 -3.43
C VAL A 154 -18.03 5.20 -3.07
N VAL A 155 -18.03 5.76 -1.87
CA VAL A 155 -18.97 6.81 -1.42
C VAL A 155 -18.72 8.11 -2.18
N GLY A 156 -17.47 8.51 -2.42
CA GLY A 156 -17.12 9.72 -3.18
C GLY A 156 -17.60 9.65 -4.63
N VAL A 157 -17.37 8.53 -5.31
CA VAL A 157 -17.84 8.29 -6.69
C VAL A 157 -19.36 8.18 -6.75
N PHE A 158 -19.98 7.45 -5.82
CA PHE A 158 -21.44 7.30 -5.78
C PHE A 158 -22.15 8.62 -5.45
N PHE A 159 -21.65 9.35 -4.46
CA PHE A 159 -22.15 10.68 -4.10
C PHE A 159 -21.93 11.69 -5.22
N GLY A 160 -20.74 11.69 -5.85
CA GLY A 160 -20.43 12.50 -7.02
C GLY A 160 -21.35 12.21 -8.21
N ALA A 161 -21.61 10.94 -8.51
CA ALA A 161 -22.57 10.52 -9.53
C ALA A 161 -24.00 10.97 -9.19
N ARG A 162 -24.41 10.93 -7.91
CA ARG A 162 -25.71 11.42 -7.46
C ARG A 162 -25.84 12.94 -7.61
N VAL A 163 -24.78 13.67 -7.28
CA VAL A 163 -24.69 15.13 -7.41
C VAL A 163 -24.70 15.54 -8.89
N LEU A 164 -24.01 14.80 -9.77
CA LEU A 164 -24.10 14.95 -11.24
C LEU A 164 -25.53 14.76 -11.75
N MET A 165 -26.20 13.69 -11.31
CA MET A 165 -27.60 13.43 -11.69
C MET A 165 -28.54 14.54 -11.19
N ALA A 166 -28.31 15.08 -9.99
CA ALA A 166 -29.10 16.19 -9.44
C ALA A 166 -28.88 17.48 -10.24
N GLY A 167 -27.62 17.81 -10.57
CA GLY A 167 -27.28 18.95 -11.43
C GLY A 167 -27.90 18.85 -12.82
N GLY A 168 -27.78 17.67 -13.46
CA GLY A 168 -28.38 17.39 -14.76
C GLY A 168 -29.90 17.52 -14.78
N ARG A 169 -30.58 17.12 -13.70
CA ARG A 169 -32.05 17.32 -13.55
C ARG A 169 -32.43 18.79 -13.44
N GLN A 170 -31.65 19.61 -12.74
CA GLN A 170 -31.90 21.05 -12.62
C GLN A 170 -31.69 21.77 -13.96
N VAL A 171 -30.63 21.41 -14.69
CA VAL A 171 -30.38 21.94 -16.05
C VAL A 171 -31.46 21.49 -17.03
N ALA A 172 -31.89 20.22 -16.97
CA ALA A 172 -32.98 19.71 -17.81
C ALA A 172 -34.33 20.38 -17.52
N ALA A 173 -34.64 20.68 -16.26
CA ALA A 173 -35.84 21.41 -15.87
C ALA A 173 -35.82 22.87 -16.38
N PHE A 174 -34.65 23.52 -16.35
CA PHE A 174 -34.46 24.85 -16.93
C PHE A 174 -34.70 24.87 -18.45
N LEU A 175 -34.14 23.89 -19.17
CA LEU A 175 -34.29 23.73 -20.62
C LEU A 175 -35.73 23.39 -21.04
N ARG A 176 -36.48 22.69 -20.19
CA ARG A 176 -37.90 22.35 -20.42
C ARG A 176 -38.88 23.46 -20.04
N GLY A 177 -38.44 24.46 -19.28
CA GLY A 177 -39.27 25.58 -18.86
C GLY A 177 -40.24 25.30 -17.70
N ASP A 178 -39.97 24.30 -16.86
CA ASP A 178 -40.80 24.01 -15.68
C ASP A 178 -40.58 25.08 -14.59
N GLU A 179 -41.59 25.92 -14.34
CA GLU A 179 -41.54 27.02 -13.35
C GLU A 179 -42.01 26.67 -11.93
N ASP A 180 -42.39 25.43 -11.64
CA ASP A 180 -42.93 25.10 -10.31
C ASP A 180 -41.86 25.01 -9.22
N VAL A 181 -41.92 25.90 -8.22
CA VAL A 181 -41.18 25.82 -6.94
C VAL A 181 -42.03 25.06 -5.93
N PRO A 182 -41.69 23.82 -5.52
CA PRO A 182 -42.43 23.15 -4.45
C PRO A 182 -41.88 23.63 -3.10
N LEU A 183 -42.25 24.84 -2.69
CA LEU A 183 -42.18 25.25 -1.29
C LEU A 183 -43.61 25.33 -0.79
N LEU A 184 -44.02 24.33 -0.02
CA LEU A 184 -45.33 24.18 0.67
C LEU A 184 -46.51 23.72 -0.22
N ARG A 185 -46.68 22.40 -0.37
CA ARG A 185 -48.03 21.83 -0.54
C ARG A 185 -48.19 20.54 0.25
N ARG A 186 -49.11 20.56 1.22
CA ARG A 186 -49.61 19.41 1.97
C ARG A 186 -50.21 18.37 1.01
N ARG A 187 -50.07 17.10 1.39
CA ARG A 187 -50.64 15.89 0.79
C ARG A 187 -52.02 16.12 0.13
N GLY A 188 -52.13 15.68 -1.12
CA GLY A 188 -53.39 15.47 -1.85
C GLY A 188 -53.15 14.49 -2.99
N ALA A 189 -54.04 13.50 -3.09
CA ALA A 189 -53.99 12.25 -3.87
C ALA A 189 -53.56 12.28 -5.35
N ASP A 190 -52.94 11.16 -5.75
CA ASP A 190 -53.00 10.45 -7.03
C ASP A 190 -52.90 11.23 -8.35
N ARG A 191 -51.67 11.32 -8.89
CA ARG A 191 -51.36 11.01 -10.30
C ARG A 191 -49.93 10.47 -10.43
N ALA A 192 -49.79 9.22 -10.91
CA ALA A 192 -48.49 8.62 -11.22
C ALA A 192 -47.80 9.39 -12.37
N PRO A 193 -46.57 9.92 -12.20
CA PRO A 193 -45.91 10.64 -13.27
C PRO A 193 -45.36 9.68 -14.33
N ARG A 194 -45.60 10.01 -15.60
CA ARG A 194 -45.18 9.32 -16.85
C ARG A 194 -43.66 9.23 -17.08
N GLY A 195 -42.84 9.26 -16.03
CA GLY A 195 -41.37 9.21 -16.08
C GLY A 195 -40.77 7.81 -15.86
N GLY A 196 -41.50 6.74 -16.19
CA GLY A 196 -41.12 5.36 -15.87
C GLY A 196 -39.79 4.92 -16.48
N TRP A 197 -39.53 5.29 -17.74
CA TRP A 197 -38.32 4.88 -18.47
C TRP A 197 -37.04 5.55 -17.95
N LEU A 198 -37.09 6.85 -17.63
CA LEU A 198 -35.95 7.58 -17.05
C LEU A 198 -35.58 7.12 -15.64
N ARG A 199 -36.55 6.58 -14.90
CA ARG A 199 -36.31 5.96 -13.58
C ARG A 199 -35.75 4.54 -13.72
N LEU A 200 -36.22 3.77 -14.71
CA LEU A 200 -35.77 2.42 -15.02
C LEU A 200 -34.32 2.40 -15.55
N THR A 201 -33.95 3.38 -16.38
CA THR A 201 -32.57 3.53 -16.87
C THR A 201 -31.63 3.94 -15.74
N GLY A 202 -32.03 4.84 -14.84
CA GLY A 202 -31.22 5.25 -13.69
C GLY A 202 -30.96 4.13 -12.68
N THR A 203 -31.96 3.30 -12.36
CA THR A 203 -31.82 2.14 -11.47
C THR A 203 -30.97 1.04 -12.10
N THR A 204 -31.15 0.78 -13.40
CA THR A 204 -30.35 -0.22 -14.13
C THR A 204 -28.89 0.20 -14.26
N VAL A 205 -28.61 1.48 -14.56
CA VAL A 205 -27.24 2.02 -14.60
C VAL A 205 -26.59 1.99 -13.22
N GLY A 206 -27.32 2.35 -12.15
CA GLY A 206 -26.81 2.28 -10.78
C GLY A 206 -26.49 0.86 -10.33
N ALA A 207 -27.34 -0.12 -10.67
CA ALA A 207 -27.11 -1.53 -10.36
C ALA A 207 -25.94 -2.12 -11.16
N LEU A 208 -25.81 -1.80 -12.45
CA LEU A 208 -24.67 -2.21 -13.26
C LEU A 208 -23.36 -1.61 -12.72
N LEU A 209 -23.36 -0.34 -12.31
CA LEU A 209 -22.19 0.28 -11.69
C LEU A 209 -21.82 -0.39 -10.36
N ALA A 210 -22.81 -0.72 -9.52
CA ALA A 210 -22.58 -1.44 -8.27
C ALA A 210 -22.02 -2.85 -8.48
N ILE A 211 -22.56 -3.60 -9.45
CA ILE A 211 -22.07 -4.94 -9.82
C ILE A 211 -20.63 -4.84 -10.36
N THR A 212 -20.34 -3.86 -11.23
CA THR A 212 -18.98 -3.63 -11.72
C THR A 212 -18.03 -3.28 -10.58
N LEU A 213 -18.43 -2.43 -9.63
CA LEU A 213 -17.61 -2.11 -8.45
C LEU A 213 -17.38 -3.33 -7.55
N VAL A 214 -18.39 -4.19 -7.36
CA VAL A 214 -18.25 -5.47 -6.62
C VAL A 214 -17.28 -6.41 -7.35
N ILE A 215 -17.41 -6.56 -8.67
CA ILE A 215 -16.52 -7.42 -9.47
C ILE A 215 -15.09 -6.89 -9.44
N VAL A 216 -14.89 -5.58 -9.62
CA VAL A 216 -13.58 -4.94 -9.53
C VAL A 216 -13.02 -5.07 -8.11
N SER A 217 -13.83 -4.89 -7.07
CA SER A 217 -13.40 -5.08 -5.67
C SER A 217 -13.00 -6.52 -5.39
N LEU A 218 -13.75 -7.51 -5.88
CA LEU A 218 -13.42 -8.93 -5.73
C LEU A 218 -12.17 -9.31 -6.53
N ALA A 219 -11.96 -8.70 -7.69
CA ALA A 219 -10.73 -8.89 -8.47
C ALA A 219 -9.51 -8.28 -7.75
N LEU A 220 -9.67 -7.11 -7.13
CA LEU A 220 -8.62 -6.45 -6.33
C LEU A 220 -8.39 -7.14 -4.97
N SER A 221 -9.40 -7.81 -4.40
CA SER A 221 -9.30 -8.51 -3.12
C SER A 221 -8.68 -9.90 -3.24
N ARG A 222 -8.96 -10.60 -4.34
CA ARG A 222 -8.45 -11.96 -4.60
C ARG A 222 -6.97 -11.97 -5.00
N GLY A 223 -6.37 -10.80 -5.22
CA GLY A 223 -4.98 -10.65 -5.62
C GLY A 223 -4.03 -10.17 -4.52
N ARG A 224 -4.50 -9.93 -3.28
CA ARG A 224 -3.61 -9.56 -2.17
C ARG A 224 -2.98 -10.83 -1.58
N PRO A 225 -1.66 -11.00 -1.68
CA PRO A 225 -0.97 -12.09 -1.03
C PRO A 225 -1.18 -11.99 0.49
N ALA A 226 -1.48 -13.10 1.13
CA ALA A 226 -1.72 -13.14 2.57
C ALA A 226 -1.04 -14.38 3.17
N PRO A 227 -0.44 -14.27 4.38
CA PRO A 227 0.14 -15.42 5.06
C PRO A 227 -0.92 -16.48 5.36
N ASP A 228 -0.59 -17.74 5.11
CA ASP A 228 -1.40 -18.90 5.50
C ASP A 228 -1.06 -19.40 6.92
N ASP A 229 -1.65 -20.52 7.35
CA ASP A 229 -1.45 -21.10 8.68
C ASP A 229 0.01 -21.49 8.99
N PHE A 230 0.86 -21.65 7.97
CA PHE A 230 2.30 -21.89 8.16
C PHE A 230 2.96 -20.73 8.91
N TYR A 231 2.56 -19.51 8.56
CA TYR A 231 3.14 -18.26 9.03
C TYR A 231 2.52 -17.73 10.34
N ALA A 232 1.52 -18.44 10.88
CA ALA A 232 0.81 -18.01 12.07
C ALA A 232 1.77 -17.73 13.23
N ALA A 233 1.56 -16.59 13.90
CA ALA A 233 2.39 -16.14 15.01
C ALA A 233 2.47 -17.20 16.12
N GLN A 234 3.67 -17.39 16.64
CA GLN A 234 3.92 -18.35 17.71
C GLN A 234 3.58 -17.75 19.07
N ALA A 235 3.08 -18.58 19.98
CA ALA A 235 2.81 -18.15 21.36
C ALA A 235 4.10 -17.77 22.11
N THR A 236 5.22 -18.42 21.77
CA THR A 236 6.55 -18.17 22.36
C THR A 236 7.61 -18.24 21.28
N VAL A 237 8.44 -17.20 21.18
CA VAL A 237 9.60 -17.17 20.27
C VAL A 237 10.83 -17.62 21.05
N PRO A 238 11.55 -18.69 20.61
CA PRO A 238 12.81 -19.06 21.23
C PRO A 238 13.82 -17.91 21.20
N SER A 239 14.59 -17.75 22.28
CA SER A 239 15.52 -16.60 22.42
C SER A 239 16.83 -16.79 21.67
N GLN A 240 17.17 -18.01 21.26
CA GLN A 240 18.38 -18.29 20.50
C GLN A 240 18.14 -17.95 19.03
N PRO A 241 18.96 -17.07 18.41
CA PRO A 241 18.84 -16.77 16.99
C PRO A 241 19.29 -17.96 16.12
N GLY A 242 18.74 -18.05 14.91
CA GLY A 242 19.09 -19.08 13.93
C GLY A 242 18.47 -20.44 14.18
N GLN A 243 17.48 -20.58 15.07
CA GLN A 243 16.81 -21.86 15.33
C GLN A 243 15.71 -22.11 14.30
N LEU A 244 15.71 -23.30 13.68
CA LEU A 244 14.61 -23.73 12.82
C LEU A 244 13.38 -24.01 13.69
N VAL A 245 12.28 -23.33 13.38
CA VAL A 245 11.01 -23.47 14.10
C VAL A 245 10.08 -24.42 13.35
N ARG A 246 9.91 -24.18 12.04
CA ARG A 246 9.01 -24.94 11.19
C ARG A 246 9.61 -25.06 9.80
N SER A 247 9.37 -26.19 9.15
CA SER A 247 9.68 -26.37 7.74
C SER A 247 8.55 -27.15 7.07
N GLU A 248 8.24 -26.78 5.84
CA GLU A 248 7.30 -27.50 4.98
C GLU A 248 7.84 -27.53 3.54
N PRO A 249 7.60 -28.61 2.77
CA PRO A 249 7.91 -28.62 1.35
C PRO A 249 7.25 -27.45 0.63
N PHE A 250 8.01 -26.77 -0.23
CA PHE A 250 7.54 -25.65 -1.04
C PHE A 250 7.48 -26.08 -2.50
N THR A 251 6.37 -25.80 -3.16
CA THR A 251 6.16 -26.11 -4.58
C THR A 251 5.77 -24.83 -5.31
N SER A 252 6.60 -24.42 -6.27
CA SER A 252 6.36 -23.27 -7.15
C SER A 252 6.93 -23.58 -8.54
N PRO A 253 6.35 -23.04 -9.62
CA PRO A 253 6.96 -23.07 -10.95
C PRO A 253 8.36 -22.45 -11.01
N GLU A 254 8.71 -21.60 -10.05
CA GLU A 254 10.04 -20.97 -9.96
C GLU A 254 11.13 -21.89 -9.38
N VAL A 255 10.74 -23.03 -8.79
CA VAL A 255 11.70 -24.04 -8.29
C VAL A 255 12.29 -24.79 -9.49
N PRO A 256 13.62 -24.76 -9.69
CA PRO A 256 14.25 -25.42 -10.83
C PRO A 256 13.99 -26.92 -10.89
N ALA A 257 13.96 -27.49 -12.10
CA ALA A 257 13.86 -28.93 -12.28
C ALA A 257 15.06 -29.66 -11.65
N GLY A 258 14.79 -30.75 -10.93
CA GLY A 258 15.82 -31.49 -10.19
C GLY A 258 16.26 -30.81 -8.89
N ALA A 259 15.48 -29.86 -8.37
CA ALA A 259 15.65 -29.31 -7.03
C ALA A 259 14.44 -29.64 -6.14
N ARG A 260 14.69 -29.65 -4.82
CA ARG A 260 13.66 -29.66 -3.79
C ARG A 260 13.69 -28.33 -3.07
N ALA A 261 12.53 -27.84 -2.64
CA ALA A 261 12.42 -26.60 -1.91
C ALA A 261 11.62 -26.76 -0.62
N TRP A 262 11.94 -25.94 0.38
CA TRP A 262 11.22 -25.82 1.63
C TRP A 262 10.96 -24.36 1.93
N ARG A 263 9.81 -24.06 2.50
CA ARG A 263 9.62 -22.83 3.26
C ARG A 263 9.95 -23.11 4.71
N ILE A 264 10.64 -22.17 5.35
CA ILE A 264 11.08 -22.28 6.74
C ILE A 264 10.59 -21.10 7.56
N LEU A 265 10.33 -21.33 8.85
CA LEU A 265 10.29 -20.31 9.89
C LEU A 265 11.49 -20.50 10.78
N TYR A 266 12.17 -19.41 11.11
CA TYR A 266 13.35 -19.44 11.97
C TYR A 266 13.41 -18.24 12.90
N THR A 267 14.08 -18.41 14.03
CA THR A 267 14.30 -17.32 14.98
C THR A 267 15.42 -16.40 14.51
N THR A 268 15.28 -15.12 14.78
CA THR A 268 16.32 -14.12 14.57
C THR A 268 16.19 -13.00 15.59
N THR A 269 16.99 -11.95 15.46
CA THR A 269 17.07 -10.83 16.40
C THR A 269 16.86 -9.51 15.66
N ARG A 270 15.89 -8.71 16.12
CA ARG A 270 15.68 -7.34 15.61
C ARG A 270 16.78 -6.40 16.09
N ASP A 271 16.81 -5.20 15.53
CA ASP A 271 17.78 -4.15 15.86
C ASP A 271 17.88 -3.83 17.36
N GLU A 272 16.76 -3.84 18.08
CA GLU A 272 16.73 -3.61 19.54
C GLU A 272 17.08 -4.86 20.40
N ALA A 273 17.77 -5.85 19.83
CA ALA A 273 18.10 -7.13 20.46
C ALA A 273 16.87 -7.95 20.91
N GLN A 274 15.70 -7.71 20.30
CA GLN A 274 14.46 -8.42 20.59
C GLN A 274 14.36 -9.70 19.75
N PRO A 275 14.07 -10.87 20.36
CA PRO A 275 13.80 -12.10 19.61
C PRO A 275 12.61 -11.92 18.66
N ALA A 276 12.78 -12.40 17.43
CA ALA A 276 11.76 -12.38 16.39
C ALA A 276 11.78 -13.68 15.59
N VAL A 277 10.77 -13.85 14.75
CA VAL A 277 10.70 -14.95 13.78
C VAL A 277 10.71 -14.32 12.39
N ALA A 278 11.47 -14.90 11.49
CA ALA A 278 11.44 -14.60 10.06
C ALA A 278 11.07 -15.88 9.29
N SER A 279 10.63 -15.71 8.05
CA SER A 279 10.43 -16.82 7.12
C SER A 279 11.48 -16.78 6.01
N GLY A 280 11.57 -17.86 5.24
CA GLY A 280 12.43 -17.92 4.07
C GLY A 280 12.21 -19.19 3.26
N LEU A 281 12.94 -19.30 2.16
CA LEU A 281 12.98 -20.45 1.28
C LEU A 281 14.37 -21.11 1.31
N VAL A 282 14.41 -22.43 1.23
CA VAL A 282 15.63 -23.21 1.04
C VAL A 282 15.42 -24.07 -0.20
N ILE A 283 16.27 -23.92 -1.21
CA ILE A 283 16.19 -24.65 -2.48
C ILE A 283 17.49 -25.42 -2.65
N VAL A 284 17.40 -26.74 -2.80
CA VAL A 284 18.57 -27.63 -2.80
C VAL A 284 18.52 -28.52 -4.06
N PRO A 285 19.62 -28.59 -4.83
CA PRO A 285 19.71 -29.51 -5.97
C PRO A 285 19.69 -30.96 -5.49
N GLU A 286 19.14 -31.86 -6.31
CA GLU A 286 19.36 -33.29 -6.14
C GLU A 286 20.81 -33.63 -6.49
N ARG A 287 21.60 -33.96 -5.46
CA ARG A 287 23.02 -34.32 -5.63
C ARG A 287 23.51 -35.24 -4.52
N GLU A 288 24.67 -35.82 -4.75
CA GLU A 288 25.43 -36.53 -3.71
C GLU A 288 26.27 -35.54 -2.88
N GLY A 289 26.23 -35.73 -1.56
CA GLY A 289 26.98 -34.98 -0.57
C GLY A 289 26.51 -33.53 -0.35
N PRO A 290 27.19 -32.81 0.57
CA PRO A 290 26.78 -31.48 0.99
C PRO A 290 26.84 -30.44 -0.13
N ALA A 291 25.80 -29.60 -0.22
CA ALA A 291 25.70 -28.50 -1.18
C ALA A 291 26.27 -27.19 -0.60
N PRO A 292 27.29 -26.55 -1.23
CA PRO A 292 27.70 -25.19 -0.90
C PRO A 292 26.51 -24.23 -0.96
N VAL A 293 26.49 -23.23 -0.09
CA VAL A 293 25.32 -22.38 0.10
C VAL A 293 25.54 -21.02 -0.57
N VAL A 294 24.59 -20.61 -1.39
CA VAL A 294 24.37 -19.22 -1.77
C VAL A 294 23.26 -18.66 -0.91
N ALA A 295 23.62 -17.79 0.04
CA ALA A 295 22.65 -17.06 0.84
C ALA A 295 22.14 -15.87 0.02
N TRP A 296 20.86 -15.91 -0.36
CA TRP A 296 20.25 -14.91 -1.20
C TRP A 296 19.45 -13.90 -0.37
N ALA A 297 19.93 -12.66 -0.36
CA ALA A 297 19.26 -11.50 0.18
C ALA A 297 18.49 -10.81 -0.97
N HIS A 298 17.17 -10.96 -0.98
CA HIS A 298 16.34 -10.41 -2.05
C HIS A 298 16.25 -8.88 -2.01
N GLY A 299 16.02 -8.28 -3.18
CA GLY A 299 15.66 -6.86 -3.33
C GLY A 299 14.21 -6.57 -2.94
N THR A 300 13.76 -5.32 -3.08
CA THR A 300 12.47 -4.90 -2.54
C THR A 300 11.27 -5.63 -3.16
N THR A 301 10.54 -6.39 -2.36
CA THR A 301 9.25 -7.00 -2.75
C THR A 301 8.05 -6.21 -2.22
N GLY A 302 8.22 -5.55 -1.07
CA GLY A 302 7.20 -4.75 -0.38
C GLY A 302 7.55 -4.58 1.10
N PHE A 303 6.58 -4.11 1.89
CA PHE A 303 6.77 -3.90 3.33
C PHE A 303 5.79 -4.69 4.21
N ALA A 304 4.63 -5.06 3.68
CA ALA A 304 3.65 -5.84 4.43
C ALA A 304 3.97 -7.33 4.50
N GLU A 305 3.41 -8.00 5.51
CA GLU A 305 3.59 -9.43 5.76
C GLU A 305 3.34 -10.29 4.51
N GLY A 306 2.30 -9.98 3.72
CA GLY A 306 1.99 -10.71 2.49
C GLY A 306 3.05 -10.61 1.38
N CYS A 307 3.97 -9.64 1.46
CA CYS A 307 4.95 -9.39 0.40
C CYS A 307 6.22 -10.25 0.49
N ALA A 308 6.26 -11.23 1.39
CA ALA A 308 7.36 -12.19 1.45
C ALA A 308 7.50 -12.97 0.13
N PRO A 309 8.74 -13.12 -0.41
CA PRO A 309 9.01 -14.05 -1.50
C PRO A 309 8.42 -15.45 -1.29
N SER A 310 8.44 -15.98 -0.06
CA SER A 310 7.87 -17.30 0.23
C SER A 310 6.33 -17.39 0.14
N ILE A 311 5.62 -16.26 0.06
CA ILE A 311 4.15 -16.18 -0.06
C ILE A 311 3.73 -15.81 -1.48
N LEU A 312 4.50 -14.97 -2.17
CA LEU A 312 4.20 -14.50 -3.51
C LEU A 312 4.21 -15.64 -4.54
N GLU A 313 3.33 -15.57 -5.54
CA GLU A 313 3.27 -16.57 -6.62
C GLU A 313 4.55 -16.60 -7.45
N ASP A 314 5.07 -15.42 -7.82
CA ASP A 314 6.34 -15.20 -8.52
C ASP A 314 7.37 -14.54 -7.57
N GLY A 315 7.51 -15.07 -6.36
CA GLY A 315 8.28 -14.44 -5.28
C GLY A 315 9.78 -14.36 -5.51
N LEU A 316 10.38 -15.41 -6.10
CA LEU A 316 11.82 -15.40 -6.40
C LEU A 316 12.14 -14.37 -7.49
N ALA A 317 11.29 -14.25 -8.50
CA ALA A 317 11.42 -13.22 -9.54
C ALA A 317 11.12 -11.81 -9.02
N ALA A 318 10.12 -11.66 -8.14
CA ALA A 318 9.75 -10.38 -7.54
C ALA A 318 10.87 -9.77 -6.70
N GLY A 319 11.65 -10.61 -6.02
CA GLY A 319 12.84 -10.22 -5.24
C GLY A 319 14.05 -9.81 -6.09
N ALA A 320 13.92 -9.75 -7.42
CA ALA A 320 15.00 -9.63 -8.39
C ALA A 320 15.96 -10.83 -8.39
N MET A 321 17.03 -10.81 -9.21
CA MET A 321 18.00 -11.92 -9.33
C MET A 321 17.37 -13.29 -9.65
N MET A 322 16.72 -13.41 -10.82
CA MET A 322 16.15 -14.66 -11.38
C MET A 322 17.25 -15.67 -11.80
N VAL A 323 18.08 -16.09 -10.85
CA VAL A 323 19.29 -16.90 -11.07
C VAL A 323 19.26 -18.23 -10.33
N GLN A 324 18.12 -18.61 -9.75
CA GLN A 324 17.97 -19.88 -9.06
C GLN A 324 18.33 -21.08 -9.96
N ASP A 325 17.94 -21.06 -11.24
CA ASP A 325 18.34 -22.09 -12.21
C ASP A 325 19.87 -22.19 -12.38
N ARG A 326 20.57 -21.06 -12.29
CA ARG A 326 22.03 -21.01 -12.40
C ARG A 326 22.70 -21.52 -11.13
N VAL A 327 22.20 -21.14 -9.95
CA VAL A 327 22.71 -21.61 -8.66
C VAL A 327 22.52 -23.12 -8.52
N ILE A 328 21.30 -23.61 -8.74
CA ILE A 328 21.00 -25.04 -8.71
C ILE A 328 21.80 -25.79 -9.79
N GLY A 329 21.95 -25.22 -10.99
CA GLY A 329 22.75 -25.80 -12.07
C GLY A 329 24.24 -25.98 -11.74
N GLN A 330 24.79 -25.23 -10.78
CA GLN A 330 26.16 -25.42 -10.27
C GLN A 330 26.25 -26.46 -9.14
N GLY A 331 25.12 -27.04 -8.72
CA GLY A 331 25.07 -27.97 -7.59
C GLY A 331 25.17 -27.26 -6.23
N TRP A 332 24.86 -25.97 -6.17
CA TRP A 332 24.79 -25.17 -4.93
C TRP A 332 23.35 -25.09 -4.42
N ALA A 333 23.18 -25.00 -3.11
CA ALA A 333 21.91 -24.69 -2.48
C ALA A 333 21.69 -23.17 -2.44
N MET A 334 20.43 -22.75 -2.45
CA MET A 334 20.03 -21.36 -2.24
C MET A 334 19.24 -21.25 -0.94
N VAL A 335 19.66 -20.34 -0.05
CA VAL A 335 18.93 -20.01 1.19
C VAL A 335 18.48 -18.57 1.09
N ALA A 336 17.18 -18.35 0.94
CA ALA A 336 16.57 -17.06 0.71
C ALA A 336 15.76 -16.61 1.92
N THR A 337 16.25 -15.64 2.68
CA THR A 337 15.50 -15.04 3.80
C THR A 337 14.40 -14.14 3.26
N ASP A 338 13.19 -14.16 3.84
CA ASP A 338 12.19 -13.11 3.60
C ASP A 338 12.44 -11.87 4.47
N TYR A 339 13.31 -11.95 5.49
CA TYR A 339 13.49 -10.99 6.57
C TYR A 339 12.32 -10.98 7.58
N THR A 340 12.55 -10.48 8.79
CA THR A 340 11.44 -10.30 9.75
C THR A 340 10.39 -9.35 9.17
N GLY A 341 9.11 -9.54 9.51
CA GLY A 341 8.03 -8.63 9.10
C GLY A 341 7.50 -8.84 7.68
N LEU A 342 8.23 -9.61 6.86
CA LEU A 342 7.70 -10.25 5.67
C LEU A 342 7.39 -11.70 6.02
N GLY A 343 6.18 -12.14 5.74
CA GLY A 343 5.64 -13.44 6.11
C GLY A 343 5.30 -13.58 7.58
N THR A 344 6.01 -12.89 8.48
CA THR A 344 5.82 -12.97 9.93
C THR A 344 5.44 -11.63 10.55
N ALA A 345 4.94 -11.65 11.79
CA ALA A 345 4.47 -10.45 12.47
C ALA A 345 5.57 -9.42 12.77
N GLY A 346 5.21 -8.14 12.72
CA GLY A 346 6.03 -6.98 13.14
C GLY A 346 6.63 -6.21 11.95
N PRO A 347 7.31 -5.08 12.16
CA PRO A 347 7.75 -4.28 11.03
C PRO A 347 8.87 -4.99 10.28
N HIS A 348 8.81 -4.91 8.96
CA HIS A 348 9.92 -5.27 8.09
C HIS A 348 11.05 -4.24 8.26
N PRO A 349 12.31 -4.63 8.58
CA PRO A 349 13.43 -3.72 8.77
C PRO A 349 13.97 -3.21 7.42
N TYR A 350 13.09 -2.66 6.58
CA TYR A 350 13.43 -2.18 5.25
C TYR A 350 14.53 -1.12 5.33
N LEU A 351 15.71 -1.44 4.78
CA LEU A 351 16.93 -0.63 4.85
C LEU A 351 17.40 -0.34 6.28
N ILE A 352 17.12 -1.25 7.20
CA ILE A 352 17.67 -1.25 8.55
C ILE A 352 18.65 -2.43 8.66
N GLY A 353 19.93 -2.07 8.77
CA GLY A 353 21.03 -2.95 8.47
C GLY A 353 21.19 -4.14 9.41
N GLU A 354 21.06 -3.93 10.73
CA GLU A 354 21.25 -5.05 11.65
C GLU A 354 20.12 -6.08 11.53
N GLY A 355 18.87 -5.62 11.44
CA GLY A 355 17.71 -6.49 11.23
C GLY A 355 17.80 -7.33 9.95
N GLU A 356 18.15 -6.72 8.81
CA GLU A 356 18.30 -7.43 7.53
C GLU A 356 19.49 -8.41 7.57
N GLY A 357 20.67 -7.96 8.01
CA GLY A 357 21.87 -8.79 8.04
C GLY A 357 21.76 -9.99 9.01
N ARG A 358 21.18 -9.80 10.19
CA ARG A 358 20.91 -10.89 11.15
C ARG A 358 19.93 -11.90 10.58
N SER A 359 18.90 -11.44 9.88
CA SER A 359 17.92 -12.32 9.23
C SER A 359 18.58 -13.24 8.19
N VAL A 360 19.54 -12.73 7.41
CA VAL A 360 20.32 -13.55 6.45
C VAL A 360 21.17 -14.60 7.17
N LEU A 361 21.94 -14.19 8.18
CA LEU A 361 22.82 -15.09 8.95
C LEU A 361 22.03 -16.22 9.63
N ASP A 362 20.91 -15.87 10.24
CA ASP A 362 20.08 -16.83 10.95
C ASP A 362 19.29 -17.75 10.02
N ALA A 363 18.97 -17.32 8.79
CA ALA A 363 18.41 -18.19 7.78
C ALA A 363 19.40 -19.30 7.39
N ILE A 364 20.69 -18.98 7.26
CA ILE A 364 21.75 -19.96 6.96
C ILE A 364 21.84 -21.00 8.09
N ARG A 365 21.88 -20.55 9.35
CA ARG A 365 21.89 -21.45 10.53
C ARG A 365 20.66 -22.35 10.58
N ALA A 366 19.48 -21.81 10.29
CA ALA A 366 18.24 -22.57 10.31
C ALA A 366 18.15 -23.56 9.16
N ALA A 367 18.63 -23.20 7.97
CA ALA A 367 18.69 -24.10 6.82
C ALA A 367 19.59 -25.32 7.10
N GLY A 368 20.71 -25.13 7.81
CA GLY A 368 21.59 -26.21 8.24
C GLY A 368 20.96 -27.20 9.25
N GLN A 369 19.78 -26.89 9.80
CA GLN A 369 19.03 -27.78 10.70
C GLN A 369 17.99 -28.65 9.99
N LEU A 370 17.82 -28.49 8.67
CA LEU A 370 16.93 -29.36 7.90
C LEU A 370 17.50 -30.79 7.84
N THR A 371 16.67 -31.78 8.15
CA THR A 371 17.11 -33.19 8.23
C THR A 371 17.11 -33.91 6.89
N ASP A 372 16.42 -33.38 5.89
CA ASP A 372 16.19 -34.04 4.59
C ASP A 372 17.21 -33.63 3.52
N VAL A 373 18.17 -32.76 3.87
CA VAL A 373 19.21 -32.20 2.99
C VAL A 373 20.53 -32.08 3.72
N GLU A 374 21.62 -32.12 2.96
CA GLU A 374 22.96 -31.86 3.46
C GLU A 374 23.46 -30.55 2.82
N LEU A 375 23.72 -29.54 3.66
CA LEU A 375 24.35 -28.29 3.25
C LEU A 375 25.81 -28.30 3.69
N ALA A 376 26.70 -27.75 2.87
CA ALA A 376 28.09 -27.55 3.24
C ALA A 376 28.20 -26.30 4.13
N ASP A 377 29.31 -26.20 4.86
CA ASP A 377 29.55 -25.06 5.77
C ASP A 377 29.84 -23.77 4.98
N GLU A 378 30.46 -23.89 3.80
CA GLU A 378 30.86 -22.75 2.98
C GLU A 378 29.66 -22.00 2.40
N THR A 379 29.57 -20.71 2.73
CA THR A 379 28.50 -19.84 2.26
C THR A 379 29.04 -18.61 1.53
N VAL A 380 28.42 -18.25 0.41
CA VAL A 380 28.61 -16.95 -0.26
C VAL A 380 27.28 -16.19 -0.24
N VAL A 381 27.32 -14.92 0.17
CA VAL A 381 26.13 -14.08 0.29
C VAL A 381 25.96 -13.26 -0.98
N TRP A 382 24.79 -13.32 -1.60
CA TRP A 382 24.42 -12.51 -2.77
C TRP A 382 23.24 -11.61 -2.42
N GLY A 383 23.25 -10.38 -2.92
CA GLY A 383 22.05 -9.55 -2.85
C GLY A 383 22.04 -8.39 -3.84
N HIS A 384 20.83 -7.93 -4.18
CA HIS A 384 20.60 -6.82 -5.12
C HIS A 384 19.74 -5.71 -4.50
N SER A 385 20.06 -4.45 -4.78
CA SER A 385 19.26 -3.30 -4.30
C SER A 385 19.18 -3.24 -2.77
N GLN A 386 17.98 -3.34 -2.17
CA GLN A 386 17.80 -3.60 -0.73
C GLN A 386 18.59 -4.83 -0.27
N GLY A 387 18.51 -5.93 -1.01
CA GLY A 387 19.25 -7.15 -0.74
C GLY A 387 20.76 -6.96 -0.82
N GLY A 388 21.23 -6.03 -1.65
CA GLY A 388 22.64 -5.65 -1.70
C GLY A 388 23.08 -4.92 -0.42
N HIS A 389 22.22 -4.05 0.11
CA HIS A 389 22.42 -3.45 1.43
C HIS A 389 22.44 -4.52 2.54
N ALA A 390 21.47 -5.43 2.54
CA ALA A 390 21.43 -6.56 3.47
C ALA A 390 22.67 -7.47 3.37
N ALA A 391 23.17 -7.75 2.17
CA ALA A 391 24.38 -8.55 1.95
C ALA A 391 25.63 -7.89 2.54
N LEU A 392 25.78 -6.57 2.39
CA LEU A 392 26.87 -5.82 3.00
C LEU A 392 26.81 -5.87 4.53
N TRP A 393 25.63 -5.64 5.12
CA TRP A 393 25.43 -5.78 6.56
C TRP A 393 25.67 -7.19 7.07
N THR A 394 25.26 -8.21 6.31
CA THR A 394 25.55 -9.63 6.61
C THR A 394 27.05 -9.86 6.76
N GLY A 395 27.85 -9.36 5.79
CA GLY A 395 29.31 -9.45 5.83
C GLY A 395 29.96 -8.74 7.02
N GLN A 396 29.44 -7.55 7.39
CA GLN A 396 29.95 -6.76 8.52
C GLN A 396 29.62 -7.42 9.86
N LEU A 397 28.43 -8.00 9.97
CA LEU A 397 27.94 -8.60 11.21
C LEU A 397 28.49 -10.01 11.45
N ALA A 398 28.75 -10.79 10.40
CA ALA A 398 29.15 -12.20 10.51
C ALA A 398 30.23 -12.46 11.58
N PRO A 399 31.37 -11.73 11.65
CA PRO A 399 32.42 -12.02 12.64
C PRO A 399 32.00 -11.85 14.11
N SER A 400 31.01 -10.99 14.38
CA SER A 400 30.58 -10.66 15.75
C SER A 400 29.27 -11.35 16.15
N TYR A 401 28.37 -11.56 15.19
CA TYR A 401 27.04 -12.12 15.41
C TYR A 401 26.95 -13.61 15.09
N ALA A 402 27.65 -14.05 14.04
CA ALA A 402 27.66 -15.43 13.58
C ALA A 402 29.06 -15.95 13.22
N PRO A 403 30.00 -15.94 14.18
CA PRO A 403 31.38 -16.40 13.95
C PRO A 403 31.48 -17.90 13.65
N ASP A 404 30.40 -18.65 13.88
CA ASP A 404 30.23 -20.06 13.50
C ASP A 404 29.99 -20.27 12.00
N LEU A 405 29.59 -19.24 11.24
CA LEU A 405 29.34 -19.34 9.81
C LEU A 405 30.59 -19.05 8.98
N ASP A 406 30.89 -19.94 8.03
CA ASP A 406 32.04 -19.80 7.13
C ASP A 406 31.66 -19.00 5.87
N ILE A 407 31.60 -17.67 6.04
CA ILE A 407 31.30 -16.73 4.95
C ILE A 407 32.53 -16.58 4.04
N LYS A 408 32.50 -17.24 2.88
CA LYS A 408 33.58 -17.23 1.88
C LYS A 408 33.59 -15.98 1.00
N GLY A 409 32.49 -15.24 0.94
CA GLY A 409 32.42 -14.01 0.16
C GLY A 409 31.06 -13.33 0.25
N VAL A 410 31.06 -12.04 -0.07
CA VAL A 410 29.86 -11.20 -0.18
C VAL A 410 29.85 -10.54 -1.55
N ALA A 411 28.77 -10.74 -2.31
CA ALA A 411 28.51 -10.09 -3.58
C ALA A 411 27.27 -9.19 -3.45
N ALA A 412 27.47 -7.88 -3.50
CA ALA A 412 26.39 -6.91 -3.43
C ALA A 412 26.24 -6.15 -4.76
N LEU A 413 25.05 -6.22 -5.35
CA LEU A 413 24.76 -5.77 -6.70
C LEU A 413 23.83 -4.55 -6.64
N ALA A 414 24.26 -3.42 -7.18
CA ALA A 414 23.61 -2.11 -7.02
C ALA A 414 23.08 -1.91 -5.58
N PRO A 415 23.91 -2.09 -4.54
CA PRO A 415 23.44 -2.05 -3.17
C PRO A 415 22.92 -0.65 -2.80
N ALA A 416 21.88 -0.59 -1.97
CA ALA A 416 21.46 0.67 -1.34
C ALA A 416 22.50 1.15 -0.30
N SER A 417 23.62 1.68 -0.79
CA SER A 417 24.84 2.01 -0.03
C SER A 417 24.96 3.50 0.33
N ASN A 418 24.00 4.33 -0.12
CA ASN A 418 23.90 5.74 0.22
C ASN A 418 22.44 6.08 0.52
N LEU A 419 21.99 5.77 1.73
CA LEU A 419 20.57 5.93 2.11
C LEU A 419 20.10 7.39 2.07
N PRO A 420 20.85 8.39 2.57
CA PRO A 420 20.45 9.79 2.41
C PRO A 420 20.31 10.19 0.94
N GLY A 421 21.30 9.87 0.10
CA GLY A 421 21.25 10.17 -1.33
C GLY A 421 20.11 9.47 -2.05
N LEU A 422 19.81 8.22 -1.68
CA LEU A 422 18.65 7.48 -2.19
C LEU A 422 17.36 8.24 -1.89
N ILE A 423 17.10 8.60 -0.63
CA ILE A 423 15.88 9.30 -0.23
C ILE A 423 15.71 10.64 -0.96
N GLU A 424 16.81 11.39 -1.14
CA GLU A 424 16.80 12.64 -1.90
C GLU A 424 16.43 12.39 -3.38
N GLY A 425 16.96 11.33 -3.97
CA GLY A 425 16.73 10.95 -5.37
C GLY A 425 15.33 10.40 -5.66
N LEU A 426 14.66 9.78 -4.67
CA LEU A 426 13.37 9.11 -4.87
C LEU A 426 12.27 10.04 -5.43
N GLY A 427 12.30 11.33 -5.05
CA GLY A 427 11.32 12.31 -5.54
C GLY A 427 11.43 12.63 -7.03
N ALA A 428 12.58 12.31 -7.66
CA ALA A 428 12.81 12.49 -9.10
C ALA A 428 12.43 11.25 -9.93
N ILE A 429 12.15 10.12 -9.28
CA ILE A 429 11.86 8.83 -9.93
C ILE A 429 10.35 8.61 -9.92
N THR A 430 9.77 8.31 -11.07
CA THR A 430 8.35 7.94 -11.14
C THR A 430 8.08 6.72 -10.26
N GLY A 431 7.24 6.89 -9.23
CA GLY A 431 6.95 5.84 -8.25
C GLY A 431 7.97 5.72 -7.11
N GLY A 432 9.01 6.54 -7.07
CA GLY A 432 10.05 6.50 -6.02
C GLY A 432 9.50 6.72 -4.61
N GLU A 433 8.43 7.48 -4.47
CA GLU A 433 7.72 7.72 -3.21
C GLU A 433 7.14 6.44 -2.57
N ILE A 434 6.99 5.35 -3.32
CA ILE A 434 6.64 4.03 -2.77
C ILE A 434 7.76 3.53 -1.85
N PHE A 435 9.02 3.59 -2.31
CA PHE A 435 10.17 3.23 -1.49
C PHE A 435 10.32 4.18 -0.29
N GLY A 436 10.05 5.48 -0.48
CA GLY A 436 10.03 6.46 0.62
C GLY A 436 9.01 6.08 1.69
N SER A 437 7.85 5.55 1.29
CA SER A 437 6.81 5.07 2.21
C SER A 437 7.27 3.84 3.02
N PHE A 438 8.07 2.95 2.43
CA PHE A 438 8.64 1.80 3.14
C PHE A 438 9.70 2.25 4.14
N VAL A 439 10.59 3.17 3.75
CA VAL A 439 11.64 3.69 4.65
C VAL A 439 11.01 4.40 5.85
N VAL A 440 10.09 5.34 5.66
CA VAL A 440 9.47 6.03 6.79
C VAL A 440 8.68 5.07 7.70
N ALA A 441 7.99 4.07 7.13
CA ALA A 441 7.25 3.09 7.91
C ALA A 441 8.19 2.20 8.73
N SER A 442 9.27 1.70 8.12
CA SER A 442 10.32 0.91 8.76
C SER A 442 11.01 1.68 9.90
N TYR A 443 11.49 2.89 9.60
CA TYR A 443 12.28 3.69 10.53
C TYR A 443 11.46 4.20 11.72
N THR A 444 10.22 4.62 11.49
CA THR A 444 9.35 5.09 12.60
C THR A 444 8.79 3.93 13.43
N ALA A 445 8.74 2.72 12.88
CA ALA A 445 8.39 1.52 13.65
C ALA A 445 9.58 0.95 14.45
N THR A 446 10.81 1.26 14.04
CA THR A 446 12.04 0.70 14.64
C THR A 446 12.74 1.66 15.58
N TYR A 447 12.67 2.97 15.34
CA TYR A 447 13.32 3.99 16.16
C TYR A 447 12.26 4.82 16.91
N PRO A 448 12.09 4.61 18.23
CA PRO A 448 11.02 5.25 19.01
C PRO A 448 11.06 6.78 19.04
N GLU A 449 12.21 7.40 18.79
CA GLU A 449 12.35 8.85 18.70
C GLU A 449 11.89 9.45 17.37
N LEU A 450 11.57 8.61 16.37
CA LEU A 450 11.12 9.06 15.04
C LEU A 450 9.59 9.01 14.95
N GLU A 451 8.97 10.18 14.86
CA GLU A 451 7.53 10.30 14.70
C GLU A 451 7.17 10.56 13.23
N ALA A 452 6.41 9.65 12.60
CA ALA A 452 6.03 9.76 11.18
C ALA A 452 5.33 11.10 10.86
N ALA A 453 4.63 11.68 11.83
CA ALA A 453 3.98 12.97 11.68
C ALA A 453 4.96 14.13 11.42
N GLU A 454 6.19 14.06 11.91
CA GLU A 454 7.20 15.11 11.70
C GLU A 454 7.71 15.13 10.26
N TYR A 455 7.84 13.95 9.66
CA TYR A 455 8.44 13.79 8.32
C TYR A 455 7.41 13.75 7.20
N LEU A 456 6.15 13.40 7.48
CA LEU A 456 5.12 13.25 6.46
C LEU A 456 4.15 14.42 6.38
N ARG A 457 3.81 14.82 5.16
CA ARG A 457 2.76 15.81 4.93
C ARG A 457 1.44 15.29 5.49
N PRO A 458 0.53 16.15 6.00
CA PRO A 458 -0.73 15.71 6.59
C PRO A 458 -1.55 14.74 5.71
N ALA A 459 -1.58 14.96 4.40
CA ALA A 459 -2.25 14.06 3.46
C ALA A 459 -1.51 12.72 3.27
N ALA A 460 -0.18 12.74 3.30
CA ALA A 460 0.64 11.53 3.16
C ALA A 460 0.51 10.59 4.37
N ARG A 461 0.28 11.13 5.58
CA ARG A 461 0.06 10.32 6.80
C ARG A 461 -1.10 9.33 6.69
N ILE A 462 -2.09 9.63 5.85
CA ILE A 462 -3.23 8.74 5.60
C ILE A 462 -2.89 7.68 4.55
N ILE A 463 -2.02 8.02 3.59
CA ILE A 463 -1.78 7.20 2.40
C ILE A 463 -0.56 6.30 2.55
N VAL A 464 0.46 6.72 3.31
CA VAL A 464 1.68 5.95 3.56
C VAL A 464 1.40 4.57 4.16
N PRO A 465 0.53 4.41 5.19
CA PRO A 465 0.18 3.09 5.68
C PRO A 465 -0.45 2.20 4.60
N GLU A 466 -1.34 2.75 3.77
CA GLU A 466 -1.98 2.01 2.66
C GLU A 466 -1.00 1.67 1.53
N LEU A 467 -0.01 2.52 1.29
CA LEU A 467 1.09 2.27 0.35
C LEU A 467 1.99 1.15 0.82
N ALA A 468 2.37 1.18 2.09
CA ALA A 468 3.21 0.18 2.74
C ALA A 468 2.56 -1.21 2.76
N GLN A 469 1.23 -1.28 2.63
CA GLN A 469 0.46 -2.53 2.54
C GLN A 469 0.41 -3.15 1.13
N ARG A 470 1.08 -2.56 0.13
CA ARG A 470 1.12 -3.08 -1.23
C ARG A 470 2.46 -3.71 -1.56
N CYS A 471 2.41 -4.81 -2.30
CA CYS A 471 3.60 -5.46 -2.84
C CYS A 471 3.94 -4.89 -4.23
N LEU A 472 5.23 -4.80 -4.56
CA LEU A 472 5.70 -4.32 -5.86
C LEU A 472 5.42 -5.32 -7.00
N ALA A 473 5.25 -6.60 -6.67
CA ALA A 473 5.00 -7.70 -7.61
C ALA A 473 3.59 -7.71 -8.24
N GLU A 474 2.64 -6.91 -7.75
CA GLU A 474 1.26 -6.92 -8.24
C GLU A 474 1.15 -6.33 -9.66
N ARG A 475 1.10 -7.19 -10.68
CA ARG A 475 0.88 -6.86 -12.11
C ARG A 475 -0.52 -6.30 -12.45
N SER A 476 -1.19 -5.58 -11.56
CA SER A 476 -2.51 -5.02 -11.90
C SER A 476 -2.38 -3.66 -12.60
N THR A 477 -2.62 -3.67 -13.92
CA THR A 477 -2.54 -2.52 -14.86
C THR A 477 -3.39 -1.30 -14.45
N ILE A 478 -4.30 -1.47 -13.49
CA ILE A 478 -5.15 -0.40 -12.92
C ILE A 478 -4.44 0.34 -11.78
N VAL A 479 -3.55 -0.34 -11.05
CA VAL A 479 -2.80 0.21 -9.92
C VAL A 479 -1.68 1.13 -10.41
N SER A 480 -1.02 0.80 -11.54
CA SER A 480 0.02 1.64 -12.14
C SER A 480 -0.48 3.03 -12.55
N ALA A 481 -1.68 3.14 -13.15
CA ALA A 481 -2.22 4.44 -13.57
C ALA A 481 -2.66 5.33 -12.39
N LEU A 482 -3.20 4.73 -11.31
CA LEU A 482 -3.47 5.45 -10.06
C LEU A 482 -2.18 5.83 -9.34
N GLN A 483 -1.18 4.95 -9.36
CA GLN A 483 0.12 5.16 -8.73
C GLN A 483 0.87 6.35 -9.36
N THR A 484 0.90 6.42 -10.70
CA THR A 484 1.56 7.51 -11.42
C THR A 484 0.93 8.87 -11.14
N VAL A 485 -0.39 8.96 -10.96
CA VAL A 485 -1.08 10.26 -10.75
C VAL A 485 -1.16 10.67 -9.26
N LEU A 486 -1.17 9.71 -8.33
CA LEU A 486 -1.28 9.97 -6.89
C LEU A 486 0.08 10.14 -6.19
N PHE A 487 1.13 9.48 -6.68
CA PHE A 487 2.44 9.40 -5.99
C PHE A 487 3.54 10.21 -6.65
N ASP A 488 3.22 11.00 -7.68
CA ASP A 488 4.13 12.00 -8.27
C ASP A 488 4.28 13.26 -7.40
N ARG A 489 3.81 13.21 -6.14
CA ARG A 489 3.96 14.29 -5.17
C ARG A 489 4.67 13.76 -3.93
N SER A 490 5.85 14.30 -3.67
CA SER A 490 6.70 13.99 -2.50
C SER A 490 5.95 13.74 -1.19
N ILE A 491 6.05 12.57 -0.54
CA ILE A 491 5.34 12.31 0.72
C ILE A 491 5.84 13.17 1.89
N TRP A 492 7.02 13.74 1.76
CA TRP A 492 7.80 14.39 2.80
C TRP A 492 7.37 15.83 3.10
N THR A 493 7.41 16.20 4.38
CA THR A 493 7.32 17.59 4.84
C THR A 493 8.71 18.21 4.79
N GLY A 494 9.05 18.80 3.65
CA GLY A 494 10.38 19.38 3.44
C GLY A 494 11.43 18.31 3.15
N ASP A 495 12.65 18.54 3.64
CA ASP A 495 13.81 17.69 3.38
C ASP A 495 13.88 16.55 4.42
N PRO A 496 13.71 15.28 4.01
CA PRO A 496 13.78 14.13 4.91
C PRO A 496 15.21 13.83 5.42
N ASN A 497 16.25 14.39 4.78
CA ASN A 497 17.65 14.23 5.20
C ASN A 497 18.06 15.25 6.27
N ARG A 498 17.19 15.47 7.27
CA ARG A 498 17.49 16.33 8.42
C ARG A 498 17.19 15.66 9.76
N GLY A 499 17.82 16.19 10.80
CA GLY A 499 17.55 15.80 12.19
C GLY A 499 17.83 14.33 12.49
N ALA A 500 17.03 13.75 13.38
CA ALA A 500 17.19 12.38 13.85
C ALA A 500 17.02 11.34 12.73
N PHE A 501 16.13 11.59 11.76
CA PHE A 501 15.92 10.68 10.62
C PHE A 501 17.18 10.53 9.78
N ALA A 502 17.84 11.65 9.42
CA ALA A 502 19.11 11.61 8.70
C ALA A 502 20.22 10.91 9.48
N THR A 503 20.28 11.10 10.80
CA THR A 503 21.22 10.37 11.66
C THR A 503 20.98 8.87 11.58
N ARG A 504 19.72 8.42 11.65
CA ARG A 504 19.39 6.99 11.51
C ARG A 504 19.67 6.46 10.10
N LEU A 505 19.37 7.22 9.04
CA LEU A 505 19.74 6.85 7.68
C LEU A 505 21.26 6.63 7.57
N ALA A 506 22.06 7.58 8.07
CA ALA A 506 23.51 7.48 8.04
C ALA A 506 24.06 6.30 8.87
N GLN A 507 23.46 6.00 10.02
CA GLN A 507 23.84 4.83 10.84
C GLN A 507 23.58 3.50 10.15
N ASN A 508 22.60 3.44 9.25
CA ASN A 508 22.29 2.25 8.48
C ASN A 508 23.07 2.17 7.16
N VAL A 509 23.94 3.14 6.84
CA VAL A 509 24.84 2.99 5.69
C VAL A 509 25.94 1.97 6.04
N PRO A 510 26.11 0.89 5.25
CA PRO A 510 27.05 -0.19 5.57
C PRO A 510 28.50 0.27 5.37
N THR A 511 29.12 0.91 6.35
CA THR A 511 30.50 1.43 6.26
C THR A 511 31.56 0.59 6.99
N GLY A 512 31.14 -0.44 7.73
CA GLY A 512 32.06 -1.34 8.41
C GLY A 512 32.88 -2.21 7.45
N LEU A 513 34.07 -2.63 7.90
CA LEU A 513 34.90 -3.56 7.13
C LEU A 513 34.30 -4.97 7.12
N ILE A 514 34.37 -5.62 5.97
CA ILE A 514 33.92 -6.98 5.72
C ILE A 514 35.17 -7.86 5.57
N PRO A 515 35.44 -8.79 6.51
CA PRO A 515 36.63 -9.63 6.43
C PRO A 515 36.62 -10.62 5.24
N ALA A 516 35.43 -11.02 4.79
CA ALA A 516 35.29 -11.87 3.62
C ALA A 516 35.56 -11.08 2.33
N PRO A 517 36.03 -11.74 1.25
CA PRO A 517 36.08 -11.16 -0.08
C PRO A 517 34.79 -10.43 -0.49
N LEU A 518 34.92 -9.21 -1.00
CA LEU A 518 33.80 -8.35 -1.37
C LEU A 518 33.78 -8.06 -2.88
N LEU A 519 32.68 -8.43 -3.54
CA LEU A 519 32.33 -8.02 -4.90
C LEU A 519 31.22 -6.97 -4.86
N LEU A 520 31.44 -5.86 -5.54
CA LEU A 520 30.45 -4.82 -5.78
C LEU A 520 30.18 -4.72 -7.28
N GLY A 521 28.95 -5.02 -7.71
CA GLY A 521 28.53 -4.88 -9.11
C GLY A 521 27.59 -3.69 -9.27
N GLN A 522 27.77 -2.85 -10.30
CA GLN A 522 26.93 -1.68 -10.54
C GLN A 522 26.54 -1.56 -12.02
N GLY A 523 25.26 -1.32 -12.30
CA GLY A 523 24.81 -0.95 -13.64
C GLY A 523 25.20 0.49 -13.92
N ALA A 524 25.87 0.77 -15.05
CA ALA A 524 26.36 2.11 -15.36
C ALA A 524 25.23 3.09 -15.72
N ASP A 525 24.05 2.58 -16.09
CA ASP A 525 22.87 3.37 -16.46
C ASP A 525 21.78 3.31 -15.36
N ASP A 526 22.17 2.97 -14.12
CA ASP A 526 21.25 2.86 -12.99
C ASP A 526 20.70 4.24 -12.59
N THR A 527 19.37 4.35 -12.57
CA THR A 527 18.65 5.58 -12.23
C THR A 527 18.07 5.58 -10.82
N LEU A 528 18.18 4.46 -10.09
CA LEU A 528 17.69 4.33 -8.72
C LEU A 528 18.84 4.34 -7.71
N ILE A 529 19.84 3.49 -7.92
CA ILE A 529 21.10 3.49 -7.17
C ILE A 529 22.16 4.12 -8.07
N LEU A 530 22.39 5.42 -7.86
CA LEU A 530 23.16 6.23 -8.79
C LEU A 530 24.63 5.75 -8.84
N PRO A 531 25.20 5.51 -10.04
CA PRO A 531 26.59 5.07 -10.19
C PRO A 531 27.60 5.97 -9.49
N ALA A 532 27.43 7.29 -9.57
CA ALA A 532 28.30 8.25 -8.90
C ALA A 532 28.26 8.13 -7.36
N ALA A 533 27.09 7.79 -6.79
CA ALA A 533 26.98 7.55 -5.35
C ALA A 533 27.66 6.22 -4.96
N GLN A 534 27.53 5.20 -5.81
CA GLN A 534 28.19 3.91 -5.61
C GLN A 534 29.72 4.01 -5.73
N GLU A 535 30.22 4.78 -6.70
CA GLU A 535 31.66 5.08 -6.87
C GLU A 535 32.22 5.76 -5.62
N ALA A 536 31.55 6.81 -5.12
CA ALA A 536 31.99 7.49 -3.89
C ALA A 536 31.98 6.57 -2.66
N TYR A 537 31.01 5.64 -2.58
CA TYR A 537 30.97 4.63 -1.52
C TYR A 537 32.16 3.64 -1.62
N VAL A 538 32.46 3.15 -2.83
CA VAL A 538 33.63 2.28 -3.08
C VAL A 538 34.93 2.98 -2.73
N GLU A 539 35.11 4.23 -3.15
CA GLU A 539 36.29 5.04 -2.79
C GLU A 539 36.45 5.16 -1.27
N GLY A 540 35.34 5.34 -0.54
CA GLY A 540 35.32 5.38 0.92
C GLY A 540 35.77 4.05 1.55
N LEU A 541 35.30 2.92 1.03
CA LEU A 541 35.72 1.59 1.48
C LEU A 541 37.21 1.34 1.22
N CYS A 542 37.69 1.65 0.01
CA CYS A 542 39.10 1.51 -0.35
C CYS A 542 39.99 2.39 0.56
N ALA A 543 39.59 3.64 0.82
CA ALA A 543 40.31 4.52 1.73
C ALA A 543 40.32 4.03 3.19
N ALA A 544 39.30 3.27 3.59
CA ALA A 544 39.24 2.60 4.90
C ALA A 544 40.03 1.29 4.97
N GLY A 545 40.66 0.86 3.86
CA GLY A 545 41.47 -0.35 3.79
C GLY A 545 40.68 -1.64 3.48
N GLN A 546 39.44 -1.53 3.02
CA GLN A 546 38.68 -2.67 2.50
C GLN A 546 39.19 -3.04 1.10
N ALA A 547 39.51 -4.31 0.86
CA ALA A 547 39.71 -4.83 -0.49
C ALA A 547 38.35 -5.00 -1.18
N VAL A 548 38.22 -4.51 -2.41
CA VAL A 548 36.95 -4.49 -3.17
C VAL A 548 37.19 -4.90 -4.61
N ASP A 549 36.47 -5.92 -5.10
CA ASP A 549 36.30 -6.19 -6.53
C ASP A 549 35.10 -5.36 -7.02
N TYR A 550 35.33 -4.18 -7.58
CA TYR A 550 34.28 -3.29 -8.08
C TYR A 550 34.16 -3.40 -9.60
N ARG A 551 32.95 -3.74 -10.07
CA ARG A 551 32.66 -3.95 -11.49
C ARG A 551 31.48 -3.10 -11.92
N THR A 552 31.65 -2.43 -13.05
CA THR A 552 30.60 -1.63 -13.68
C THR A 552 30.17 -2.26 -15.01
N TYR A 553 28.88 -2.19 -15.30
CA TYR A 553 28.29 -2.85 -16.47
C TYR A 553 27.60 -1.81 -17.37
N PRO A 554 28.25 -1.38 -18.47
CA PRO A 554 27.67 -0.45 -19.45
C PRO A 554 26.40 -1.00 -20.10
N GLY A 555 25.42 -0.13 -20.36
CA GLY A 555 24.16 -0.54 -20.99
C GLY A 555 23.17 -1.22 -20.03
N ARG A 556 23.49 -1.31 -18.74
CA ARG A 556 22.66 -1.95 -17.71
C ARG A 556 22.19 -0.91 -16.69
N GLY A 557 20.87 -0.82 -16.54
CA GLY A 557 20.22 -0.07 -15.46
C GLY A 557 20.03 -0.91 -14.19
N HIS A 558 19.17 -0.45 -13.28
CA HIS A 558 19.00 -1.04 -11.95
C HIS A 558 18.62 -2.54 -11.95
N VAL A 559 17.51 -2.89 -12.60
CA VAL A 559 17.02 -4.28 -12.73
C VAL A 559 17.75 -5.03 -13.85
N PRO A 560 17.99 -4.45 -15.04
CA PRO A 560 18.73 -5.12 -16.12
C PRO A 560 20.13 -5.60 -15.73
N LEU A 561 20.73 -5.04 -14.67
CA LEU A 561 22.00 -5.50 -14.09
C LEU A 561 21.96 -6.97 -13.67
N VAL A 562 20.83 -7.46 -13.16
CA VAL A 562 20.67 -8.79 -12.58
C VAL A 562 19.71 -9.69 -13.35
N GLU A 563 19.30 -9.26 -14.55
CA GLU A 563 18.52 -10.09 -15.46
C GLU A 563 19.37 -11.26 -16.01
N PRO A 564 18.75 -12.39 -16.38
CA PRO A 564 19.47 -13.58 -16.82
C PRO A 564 20.42 -13.40 -18.02
N ASP A 565 20.20 -12.37 -18.85
CA ASP A 565 21.03 -12.04 -20.00
C ASP A 565 22.21 -11.09 -19.65
N SER A 566 22.27 -10.61 -18.41
CA SER A 566 23.32 -9.72 -17.96
C SER A 566 24.69 -10.41 -17.96
N PRO A 567 25.76 -9.75 -18.47
CA PRO A 567 27.12 -10.28 -18.40
C PRO A 567 27.61 -10.46 -16.96
N LEU A 568 26.98 -9.80 -15.99
CA LEU A 568 27.26 -9.98 -14.57
C LEU A 568 27.00 -11.41 -14.10
N ILE A 569 25.97 -12.08 -14.62
CA ILE A 569 25.55 -13.41 -14.11
C ILE A 569 26.66 -14.46 -14.26
N PRO A 570 27.24 -14.72 -15.45
CA PRO A 570 28.34 -15.69 -15.56
C PRO A 570 29.58 -15.28 -14.74
N GLU A 571 29.85 -13.99 -14.62
CA GLU A 571 30.96 -13.48 -13.80
C GLU A 571 30.74 -13.72 -12.30
N LEU A 572 29.52 -13.50 -11.81
CA LEU A 572 29.12 -13.74 -10.42
C LEU A 572 29.23 -15.22 -10.06
N ILE A 573 28.83 -16.10 -10.98
CA ILE A 573 28.99 -17.55 -10.84
C ILE A 573 30.48 -17.91 -10.73
N SER A 574 31.31 -17.45 -11.66
CA SER A 574 32.75 -17.73 -11.63
C SER A 574 33.42 -17.17 -10.37
N TRP A 575 33.05 -15.96 -9.95
CA TRP A 575 33.57 -15.34 -8.74
C TRP A 575 33.19 -16.15 -7.49
N THR A 576 31.97 -16.69 -7.45
CA THR A 576 31.48 -17.51 -6.34
C THR A 576 32.16 -18.88 -6.29
N GLU A 577 32.37 -19.53 -7.44
CA GLU A 577 33.15 -20.76 -7.53
C GLU A 577 34.58 -20.56 -7.02
N ASP A 578 35.20 -19.42 -7.35
CA ASP A 578 36.53 -19.06 -6.85
C ASP A 578 36.56 -18.90 -5.33
N ARG A 579 35.47 -18.47 -4.68
CA ARG A 579 35.36 -18.41 -3.22
C ARG A 579 35.26 -19.80 -2.60
N PHE A 580 34.43 -20.67 -3.15
CA PHE A 580 34.30 -22.06 -2.68
C PHE A 580 35.59 -22.87 -2.89
N THR A 581 36.37 -22.56 -3.92
CA THR A 581 37.65 -23.23 -4.20
C THR A 581 38.87 -22.56 -3.57
N GLY A 582 38.68 -21.48 -2.80
CA GLY A 582 39.74 -20.81 -2.05
C GLY A 582 40.72 -20.00 -2.89
N LYS A 583 40.34 -19.59 -4.11
CA LYS A 583 41.18 -18.70 -4.93
C LYS A 583 41.16 -17.27 -4.39
N PRO A 584 42.30 -16.55 -4.44
CA PRO A 584 42.36 -15.15 -4.03
C PRO A 584 41.32 -14.30 -4.75
N ALA A 585 40.71 -13.37 -4.02
CA ALA A 585 39.80 -12.39 -4.62
C ALA A 585 40.58 -11.30 -5.34
N THR A 586 39.99 -10.77 -6.41
CA THR A 586 40.50 -9.58 -7.07
C THR A 586 40.29 -8.37 -6.14
N ASP A 587 41.25 -7.45 -6.16
CA ASP A 587 41.15 -6.15 -5.51
C ASP A 587 41.34 -5.09 -6.58
N THR A 588 40.41 -4.13 -6.62
CA THR A 588 40.35 -3.03 -7.60
C THR A 588 40.41 -1.66 -6.95
N CYS A 589 40.58 -1.63 -5.62
CA CYS A 589 41.25 -0.52 -4.96
C CYS A 589 42.71 -0.42 -5.48
#